data_AF-A0A6B2V3C6-F1
#
_entry.id   AF-A0A6B2V3C6-F1
#
_cell.length_a   1.000
_cell.length_b   1.000
_cell.length_c   1.000
_cell.angle_alpha   90.00
_cell.angle_beta   90.00
_cell.angle_gamma   90.00
#
_symmetry.space_group_name_H-M   'P 1'
#
loop_
_entity.id
_entity.type
_entity.pdbx_description
1 polymer ?
#
loop_
_entity_poly.entity_id
_entity_poly.type
_entity_poly.pdbx_seq_one_letter_code
_entity_poly.pdbx_strand_id
1 'polypeptide(L)'
;GPDRPEREVARDYGTALREHPAEADAAARDMGVNRHARPEVGEGIATLSVGSDDKLDYATAPAGQDHTDRTDVDVWNYHFAGVVARSLDGADWVTLENYTRNQNAQRALSQLEGRLIGAYREKTKSILNSFRGKEPPQGGLESARVIEMIQKLADTTRNRAMQEYQALGTDQLAWQGKWFFRLYGSQAGETFHDKQYASGTGDFVNPLTVRVRRQTDATGDA
;
A
#
# COMPACT_ATOMS: atom_id res chain seq x y z
N GLY A 1 -5.02 2.57 -29.31
CA GLY A 1 -4.24 1.69 -30.20
C GLY A 1 -2.86 1.47 -29.61
N PRO A 2 -2.23 0.30 -29.82
CA PRO A 2 -1.01 -0.13 -29.11
C PRO A 2 0.25 0.73 -29.37
N ASP A 3 0.19 1.69 -30.29
CA ASP A 3 1.31 2.59 -30.64
C ASP A 3 1.05 4.07 -30.30
N ARG A 4 0.06 4.37 -29.45
CA ARG A 4 -0.15 5.74 -28.98
C ARG A 4 1.00 6.16 -28.04
N PRO A 5 1.59 7.36 -28.19
CA PRO A 5 2.63 7.85 -27.29
C PRO A 5 2.16 7.86 -25.82
N GLU A 6 3.03 7.43 -24.89
CA GLU A 6 2.71 7.33 -23.45
C GLU A 6 2.20 8.67 -22.85
N ARG A 7 2.69 9.80 -23.36
CA ARG A 7 2.25 11.14 -22.94
C ARG A 7 0.80 11.44 -23.33
N GLU A 8 0.34 10.93 -24.48
CA GLU A 8 -1.06 11.07 -24.88
C GLU A 8 -1.95 10.17 -24.03
N VAL A 9 -1.51 8.95 -23.73
CA VAL A 9 -2.23 8.02 -22.83
C VAL A 9 -2.42 8.63 -21.44
N ALA A 10 -1.37 9.22 -20.86
CA ALA A 10 -1.45 9.83 -19.53
C ALA A 10 -2.39 11.04 -19.50
N ARG A 11 -2.34 11.89 -20.53
CA ARG A 11 -3.23 13.04 -20.66
C ARG A 11 -4.68 12.60 -20.84
N ASP A 12 -4.94 11.71 -21.80
CA ASP A 12 -6.29 11.26 -22.15
C ASP A 12 -6.95 10.54 -20.96
N TYR A 13 -6.20 9.68 -20.26
CA TYR A 13 -6.68 9.06 -19.03
C TYR A 13 -6.92 10.09 -17.91
N GLY A 14 -5.98 11.01 -17.68
CA GLY A 14 -6.13 12.04 -16.65
C GLY A 14 -7.33 12.96 -16.89
N THR A 15 -7.60 13.32 -18.14
CA THR A 15 -8.80 14.07 -18.55
C THR A 15 -10.06 13.25 -18.29
N ALA A 16 -10.11 11.98 -18.73
CA ALA A 16 -11.26 11.12 -18.47
C ALA A 16 -11.52 10.95 -16.96
N LEU A 17 -10.47 10.77 -16.17
CA LEU A 17 -10.57 10.63 -14.72
C LEU A 17 -11.15 11.89 -14.04
N ARG A 18 -10.74 13.08 -14.50
CA ARG A 18 -11.15 14.37 -13.92
C ARG A 18 -12.55 14.81 -14.38
N GLU A 19 -12.82 14.71 -15.67
CA GLU A 19 -14.02 15.29 -16.29
C GLU A 19 -15.17 14.28 -16.41
N HIS A 20 -14.83 13.00 -16.58
CA HIS A 20 -15.78 11.92 -16.83
C HIS A 20 -15.44 10.66 -16.00
N PRO A 21 -15.39 10.72 -14.66
CA PRO A 21 -14.90 9.63 -13.81
C PRO A 21 -15.67 8.31 -14.01
N ALA A 22 -16.95 8.38 -14.38
CA ALA A 22 -17.76 7.21 -14.71
C ALA A 22 -17.29 6.47 -15.99
N GLU A 23 -16.61 7.16 -16.89
CA GLU A 23 -16.09 6.63 -18.15
C GLU A 23 -14.59 6.27 -18.06
N ALA A 24 -13.92 6.63 -16.96
CA ALA A 24 -12.48 6.44 -16.79
C ALA A 24 -12.04 4.98 -16.94
N ASP A 25 -12.87 4.02 -16.51
CA ASP A 25 -12.59 2.60 -16.72
C ASP A 25 -12.69 2.17 -18.19
N ALA A 26 -13.70 2.68 -18.91
CA ALA A 26 -13.85 2.40 -20.33
C ALA A 26 -12.68 2.99 -21.12
N ALA A 27 -12.27 4.23 -20.80
CA ALA A 27 -11.07 4.85 -21.35
C ALA A 27 -9.82 4.02 -21.05
N ALA A 28 -9.64 3.56 -19.81
CA ALA A 28 -8.52 2.72 -19.42
C ALA A 28 -8.48 1.39 -20.19
N ARG A 29 -9.65 0.78 -20.45
CA ARG A 29 -9.78 -0.43 -21.26
C ARG A 29 -9.36 -0.19 -22.70
N ASP A 30 -9.85 0.86 -23.33
CA ASP A 30 -9.54 1.21 -24.72
C ASP A 30 -8.05 1.52 -24.95
N MET A 31 -7.40 2.06 -23.91
CA MET A 31 -5.96 2.34 -23.90
C MET A 31 -5.10 1.16 -23.45
N GLY A 32 -5.69 0.09 -22.90
CA GLY A 32 -4.93 -1.06 -22.37
C GLY A 32 -4.09 -0.72 -21.14
N VAL A 33 -4.59 0.16 -20.26
CA VAL A 33 -3.91 0.63 -19.04
C VAL A 33 -4.65 0.20 -17.77
N ASN A 34 -4.10 0.51 -16.61
CA ASN A 34 -4.62 0.13 -15.29
C ASN A 34 -4.81 -1.38 -15.19
N ARG A 35 -5.96 -1.84 -14.70
CA ARG A 35 -6.33 -3.26 -14.66
C ARG A 35 -6.38 -3.95 -16.02
N HIS A 36 -6.31 -3.19 -17.11
CA HIS A 36 -6.27 -3.68 -18.49
C HIS A 36 -4.85 -3.76 -19.07
N ALA A 37 -3.82 -3.34 -18.33
CA ALA A 37 -2.43 -3.59 -18.71
C ALA A 37 -2.17 -5.11 -18.74
N ARG A 38 -1.58 -5.59 -19.84
CA ARG A 38 -1.27 -7.02 -20.07
C ARG A 38 0.20 -7.15 -20.49
N PRO A 39 1.14 -7.07 -19.54
CA PRO A 39 2.56 -7.31 -19.81
C PRO A 39 2.83 -8.77 -20.15
N GLU A 40 3.80 -9.00 -21.04
CA GLU A 40 4.36 -10.31 -21.34
C GLU A 40 5.59 -10.62 -20.47
N VAL A 41 6.01 -11.88 -20.47
CA VAL A 41 7.27 -12.27 -19.79
C VAL A 41 8.44 -11.52 -20.42
N GLY A 42 9.27 -10.89 -19.57
CA GLY A 42 10.37 -10.03 -19.99
C GLY A 42 9.99 -8.56 -20.21
N GLU A 43 8.69 -8.22 -20.20
CA GLU A 43 8.21 -6.83 -20.14
C GLU A 43 8.10 -6.35 -18.68
N GLY A 44 7.98 -5.04 -18.51
CA GLY A 44 7.71 -4.39 -17.24
C GLY A 44 6.25 -3.95 -17.11
N ILE A 45 5.87 -3.64 -15.89
CA ILE A 45 4.64 -2.93 -15.56
C ILE A 45 4.99 -1.81 -14.59
N ALA A 46 4.41 -0.63 -14.78
CA ALA A 46 4.68 0.53 -13.93
C ALA A 46 3.39 1.27 -13.61
N THR A 47 3.23 1.68 -12.36
CA THR A 47 2.19 2.62 -11.94
C THR A 47 2.84 3.98 -11.72
N LEU A 48 2.22 5.04 -12.25
CA LEU A 48 2.66 6.42 -12.10
C LEU A 48 1.55 7.26 -11.47
N SER A 49 1.95 8.27 -10.70
CA SER A 49 1.04 9.35 -10.28
C SER A 49 0.91 10.39 -11.40
N VAL A 50 -0.31 10.66 -11.87
CA VAL A 50 -0.56 11.62 -12.95
C VAL A 50 -1.08 12.93 -12.38
N GLY A 51 -0.45 14.06 -12.77
CA GLY A 51 -0.88 15.38 -12.33
C GLY A 51 -0.80 15.57 -10.81
N SER A 52 0.28 15.10 -10.18
CA SER A 52 0.43 15.02 -8.73
C SER A 52 0.76 16.34 -8.02
N ASP A 53 0.90 17.45 -8.75
CA ASP A 53 1.41 18.71 -8.20
C ASP A 53 0.51 19.31 -7.11
N ASP A 54 -0.81 19.15 -7.26
CA ASP A 54 -1.83 19.57 -6.29
C ASP A 54 -2.22 18.45 -5.31
N LYS A 55 -1.68 17.23 -5.50
CA LYS A 55 -2.02 16.02 -4.75
C LYS A 55 -3.53 15.77 -4.64
N LEU A 56 -4.32 16.16 -5.65
CA LEU A 56 -5.74 15.84 -5.71
C LEU A 56 -5.94 14.51 -6.45
N ASP A 57 -6.57 13.55 -5.78
CA ASP A 57 -6.87 12.23 -6.35
C ASP A 57 -8.33 12.13 -6.78
N TYR A 58 -8.55 12.14 -8.09
CA TYR A 58 -9.86 12.01 -8.72
C TYR A 58 -10.30 10.54 -8.81
N ALA A 59 -9.39 9.58 -8.63
CA ALA A 59 -9.73 8.17 -8.75
C ALA A 59 -10.49 7.66 -7.50
N THR A 60 -10.12 8.09 -6.29
CA THR A 60 -10.70 7.57 -5.02
C THR A 60 -11.82 8.45 -4.46
N ALA A 61 -12.30 9.44 -5.20
CA ALA A 61 -13.23 10.43 -4.69
C ALA A 61 -14.45 9.76 -4.01
N PRO A 62 -14.73 10.06 -2.72
CA PRO A 62 -15.93 9.57 -2.05
C PRO A 62 -17.20 10.02 -2.79
N ALA A 63 -18.29 9.27 -2.61
CA ALA A 63 -19.57 9.65 -3.21
C ALA A 63 -19.96 11.09 -2.83
N GLY A 64 -20.23 11.92 -3.85
CA GLY A 64 -20.58 13.34 -3.66
C GLY A 64 -19.38 14.29 -3.54
N GLN A 65 -18.15 13.80 -3.76
CA GLN A 65 -16.95 14.63 -3.88
C GLN A 65 -16.33 14.44 -5.27
N ASP A 66 -15.65 15.47 -5.76
CA ASP A 66 -14.98 15.44 -7.06
C ASP A 66 -13.56 14.88 -6.97
N HIS A 67 -12.94 14.91 -5.78
CA HIS A 67 -11.59 14.41 -5.53
C HIS A 67 -11.37 14.08 -4.05
N THR A 68 -10.27 13.37 -3.78
CA THR A 68 -9.70 13.17 -2.43
C THR A 68 -8.46 14.04 -2.30
N ASP A 69 -8.38 14.87 -1.25
CA ASP A 69 -7.16 15.61 -0.93
C ASP A 69 -6.12 14.66 -0.31
N ARG A 70 -4.92 14.60 -0.91
CA ARG A 70 -3.80 13.76 -0.47
C ARG A 70 -2.59 14.57 -0.04
N THR A 71 -2.75 15.87 0.26
CA THR A 71 -1.66 16.80 0.60
C THR A 71 -0.79 16.28 1.75
N ASP A 72 -1.43 15.71 2.78
CA ASP A 72 -0.81 15.20 4.00
C ASP A 72 -0.22 13.78 3.87
N VAL A 73 -0.28 13.18 2.67
CA VAL A 73 0.24 11.82 2.43
C VAL A 73 1.50 11.88 1.58
N ASP A 74 2.46 11.01 1.90
CA ASP A 74 3.61 10.73 1.04
C ASP A 74 3.14 9.93 -0.18
N VAL A 75 3.13 10.59 -1.33
CA VAL A 75 2.72 10.00 -2.61
C VAL A 75 3.96 9.61 -3.40
N TRP A 76 3.95 8.41 -3.96
CA TRP A 76 4.98 7.90 -4.86
C TRP A 76 4.76 8.45 -6.26
N ASN A 77 5.85 8.87 -6.90
CA ASN A 77 5.79 9.30 -8.30
C ASN A 77 5.61 8.10 -9.24
N TYR A 78 6.27 6.97 -8.94
CA TYR A 78 6.15 5.73 -9.71
C TYR A 78 6.52 4.50 -8.87
N HIS A 79 6.02 3.32 -9.28
CA HIS A 79 6.49 1.99 -8.87
C HIS A 79 6.51 1.08 -10.08
N PHE A 80 7.47 0.16 -10.14
CA PHE A 80 7.61 -0.73 -11.29
C PHE A 80 7.96 -2.16 -10.86
N ALA A 81 7.67 -3.08 -11.77
CA ALA A 81 7.94 -4.49 -11.62
C ALA A 81 8.29 -5.13 -12.97
N GLY A 82 9.22 -6.08 -12.96
CA GLY A 82 9.50 -6.92 -14.14
C GLY A 82 8.66 -8.18 -14.11
N VAL A 83 8.03 -8.56 -15.22
CA VAL A 83 7.26 -9.81 -15.32
C VAL A 83 8.21 -10.96 -15.66
N VAL A 84 8.24 -11.97 -14.80
CA VAL A 84 9.16 -13.11 -14.89
C VAL A 84 8.47 -14.43 -15.19
N ALA A 85 7.17 -14.53 -14.93
CA ALA A 85 6.36 -15.66 -15.36
C ALA A 85 4.90 -15.24 -15.58
N ARG A 86 4.19 -16.02 -16.39
CA ARG A 86 2.77 -15.85 -16.66
C ARG A 86 2.09 -17.22 -16.68
N SER A 87 0.86 -17.30 -16.19
CA SER A 87 0.05 -18.50 -16.33
C SER A 87 -0.20 -18.82 -17.81
N LEU A 88 -0.46 -20.09 -18.14
CA LEU A 88 -0.69 -20.52 -19.53
C LEU A 88 -1.95 -19.89 -20.15
N ASP A 89 -2.97 -19.63 -19.33
CA ASP A 89 -4.19 -18.92 -19.74
C ASP A 89 -4.00 -17.40 -19.81
N GLY A 90 -2.84 -16.90 -19.39
CA GLY A 90 -2.48 -15.51 -19.41
C GLY A 90 -3.18 -14.63 -18.36
N ALA A 91 -3.88 -15.24 -17.40
CA ALA A 91 -4.65 -14.56 -16.37
C ALA A 91 -3.80 -14.06 -15.19
N ASP A 92 -2.66 -14.68 -14.92
CA ASP A 92 -1.82 -14.39 -13.74
C ASP A 92 -0.38 -14.10 -14.12
N TRP A 93 0.28 -13.25 -13.32
CA TRP A 93 1.66 -12.84 -13.49
C TRP A 93 2.45 -13.01 -12.21
N VAL A 94 3.65 -13.54 -12.34
CA VAL A 94 4.68 -13.43 -11.30
C VAL A 94 5.61 -12.29 -11.69
N THR A 95 5.79 -11.35 -10.79
CA THR A 95 6.70 -10.21 -10.94
C THR A 95 7.93 -10.36 -10.07
N LEU A 96 9.00 -9.66 -10.45
CA LEU A 96 10.18 -9.38 -9.64
C LEU A 96 10.21 -7.89 -9.32
N GLU A 97 10.17 -7.55 -8.03
CA GLU A 97 10.01 -6.18 -7.53
C GLU A 97 11.07 -5.80 -6.49
N ASN A 98 11.57 -4.56 -6.58
CA ASN A 98 12.36 -3.93 -5.54
C ASN A 98 11.42 -3.08 -4.68
N TYR A 99 10.76 -3.71 -3.71
CA TYR A 99 9.78 -3.06 -2.83
C TYR A 99 10.31 -2.94 -1.40
N THR A 100 10.61 -1.71 -0.98
CA THR A 100 11.11 -1.42 0.36
C THR A 100 9.96 -1.46 1.37
N ARG A 101 9.77 -2.60 2.05
CA ARG A 101 8.66 -2.85 3.01
C ARG A 101 8.67 -1.98 4.28
N ASN A 102 9.56 -0.99 4.40
CA ASN A 102 9.75 -0.20 5.61
C ASN A 102 8.44 0.47 6.09
N GLN A 103 7.68 1.10 5.19
CA GLN A 103 6.47 1.81 5.57
C GLN A 103 5.32 0.87 5.95
N ASN A 104 5.14 -0.25 5.25
CA ASN A 104 4.10 -1.23 5.59
C ASN A 104 4.39 -1.96 6.90
N ALA A 105 5.67 -2.25 7.18
CA ALA A 105 6.08 -2.84 8.44
C ALA A 105 5.83 -1.86 9.60
N GLN A 106 6.12 -0.57 9.43
CA GLN A 106 5.81 0.48 10.42
C GLN A 106 4.31 0.66 10.64
N ARG A 107 3.49 0.71 9.57
CA ARG A 107 2.03 0.81 9.68
C ARG A 107 1.42 -0.42 10.36
N ALA A 108 1.86 -1.63 9.99
CA ALA A 108 1.42 -2.86 10.64
C ALA A 108 1.79 -2.90 12.13
N LEU A 109 2.98 -2.38 12.48
CA LEU A 109 3.43 -2.24 13.87
C LEU A 109 2.55 -1.27 14.66
N SER A 110 2.25 -0.09 14.11
CA SER A 110 1.39 0.91 14.75
C SER A 110 -0.02 0.35 15.00
N GLN A 111 -0.57 -0.40 14.05
CA GLN A 111 -1.87 -1.06 14.19
C GLN A 111 -1.85 -2.18 15.24
N LEU A 112 -0.77 -2.98 15.29
CA LEU A 112 -0.59 -4.02 16.30
C LEU A 112 -0.46 -3.41 17.70
N GLU A 113 0.32 -2.33 17.85
CA GLU A 113 0.48 -1.59 19.10
C GLU A 113 -0.88 -1.07 19.59
N GLY A 114 -1.65 -0.42 18.72
CA GLY A 114 -3.01 0.06 19.05
C GLY A 114 -3.93 -1.07 19.55
N ARG A 115 -3.91 -2.24 18.89
CA ARG A 115 -4.71 -3.41 19.30
C ARG A 115 -4.25 -3.98 20.64
N LEU A 116 -2.94 -4.12 20.85
CA LEU A 116 -2.39 -4.63 22.11
C LEU A 116 -2.72 -3.71 23.27
N ILE A 117 -2.56 -2.39 23.10
CA ILE A 117 -2.93 -1.38 24.11
C ILE A 117 -4.44 -1.41 24.38
N GLY A 118 -5.28 -1.54 23.35
CA GLY A 118 -6.73 -1.65 23.49
C GLY A 118 -7.15 -2.89 24.27
N ALA A 119 -6.69 -4.07 23.85
CA ALA A 119 -6.96 -5.34 24.53
C ALA A 119 -6.48 -5.32 25.98
N TYR A 120 -5.34 -4.68 26.23
CA TYR A 120 -4.82 -4.47 27.56
C TYR A 120 -5.74 -3.58 28.40
N ARG A 121 -6.12 -2.40 27.91
CA ARG A 121 -7.03 -1.48 28.62
C ARG A 121 -8.36 -2.15 28.97
N GLU A 122 -8.94 -2.95 28.06
CA GLU A 122 -10.18 -3.68 28.34
C GLU A 122 -10.00 -4.73 29.45
N LYS A 123 -8.91 -5.50 29.41
CA LYS A 123 -8.61 -6.48 30.46
C LYS A 123 -8.40 -5.82 31.83
N THR A 124 -7.77 -4.64 31.85
CA THR A 124 -7.47 -3.89 33.08
C THR A 124 -8.65 -3.05 33.58
N LYS A 125 -9.59 -2.65 32.70
CA LYS A 125 -10.85 -1.99 33.09
C LYS A 125 -11.65 -2.84 34.08
N SER A 126 -11.71 -4.16 33.87
CA SER A 126 -12.39 -5.07 34.79
C SER A 126 -11.74 -5.07 36.18
N ILE A 127 -10.41 -5.03 36.24
CA ILE A 127 -9.64 -4.99 37.49
C ILE A 127 -9.85 -3.64 38.19
N LEU A 128 -9.71 -2.52 37.47
CA LEU A 128 -9.90 -1.16 38.00
C LEU A 128 -11.34 -0.88 38.45
N ASN A 129 -12.34 -1.37 37.70
CA ASN A 129 -13.74 -1.26 38.09
C ASN A 129 -14.07 -2.07 39.35
N SER A 130 -13.35 -3.17 39.60
CA SER A 130 -13.50 -3.98 40.83
C SER A 130 -13.10 -3.22 42.11
N PHE A 131 -12.37 -2.11 41.98
CA PHE A 131 -11.95 -1.22 43.07
C PHE A 131 -12.68 0.13 43.07
N ARG A 132 -13.55 0.40 42.10
CA ARG A 132 -14.19 1.71 41.95
C ARG A 132 -15.27 1.89 43.00
N GLY A 133 -15.01 2.75 44.00
CA GLY A 133 -15.94 3.07 45.09
C GLY A 133 -15.72 2.29 46.39
N LYS A 134 -14.68 1.46 46.48
CA LYS A 134 -14.22 0.86 47.75
C LYS A 134 -12.93 1.55 48.15
N GLU A 135 -12.77 1.92 49.43
CA GLU A 135 -11.45 2.32 49.92
C GLU A 135 -10.45 1.22 49.58
N PRO A 136 -9.29 1.56 48.99
CA PRO A 136 -8.27 0.56 48.74
C PRO A 136 -7.96 -0.15 50.07
N PRO A 137 -7.88 -1.50 50.08
CA PRO A 137 -7.59 -2.24 51.31
C PRO A 137 -6.33 -1.65 51.95
N GLN A 138 -6.32 -1.48 53.28
CA GLN A 138 -5.12 -1.04 54.00
C GLN A 138 -3.97 -2.00 53.69
N GLY A 139 -3.07 -1.55 52.80
CA GLY A 139 -2.09 -2.39 52.10
C GLY A 139 -1.60 -1.75 50.80
N GLY A 140 -1.55 -0.41 50.71
CA GLY A 140 -1.31 0.39 49.50
C GLY A 140 0.01 0.14 48.75
N LEU A 141 0.86 -0.76 49.24
CA LEU A 141 2.02 -1.27 48.53
C LEU A 141 1.64 -2.29 47.44
N GLU A 142 0.59 -3.12 47.62
CA GLU A 142 0.27 -4.19 46.68
C GLU A 142 -0.51 -3.72 45.44
N SER A 143 -1.49 -2.82 45.60
CA SER A 143 -2.24 -2.26 44.46
C SER A 143 -1.36 -1.37 43.59
N ALA A 144 -0.47 -0.57 44.19
CA ALA A 144 0.56 0.17 43.49
C ALA A 144 1.53 -0.78 42.76
N ARG A 145 1.94 -1.89 43.40
CA ARG A 145 2.74 -2.95 42.75
C ARG A 145 2.04 -3.60 41.58
N VAL A 146 0.74 -3.84 41.68
CA VAL A 146 -0.06 -4.45 40.60
C VAL A 146 -0.15 -3.48 39.44
N ILE A 147 -0.41 -2.18 39.69
CA ILE A 147 -0.40 -1.13 38.65
C ILE A 147 1.00 -0.97 38.02
N GLU A 148 2.06 -1.02 38.83
CA GLU A 148 3.45 -0.94 38.38
C GLU A 148 3.86 -2.19 37.56
N MET A 149 3.47 -3.39 37.98
CA MET A 149 3.67 -4.63 37.21
C MET A 149 2.91 -4.58 35.89
N ILE A 150 1.70 -4.03 35.91
CA ILE A 150 0.85 -3.78 34.74
C ILE A 150 1.56 -2.81 33.78
N GLN A 151 2.09 -1.70 34.27
CA GLN A 151 2.84 -0.74 33.45
C GLN A 151 4.13 -1.37 32.92
N LYS A 152 4.91 -2.05 33.77
CA LYS A 152 6.13 -2.76 33.38
C LYS A 152 5.88 -3.87 32.37
N LEU A 153 4.78 -4.62 32.46
CA LEU A 153 4.43 -5.64 31.48
C LEU A 153 4.05 -5.02 30.14
N ALA A 154 3.34 -3.89 30.14
CA ALA A 154 3.04 -3.13 28.94
C ALA A 154 4.33 -2.58 28.29
N ASP A 155 5.24 -2.02 29.08
CA ASP A 155 6.52 -1.51 28.59
C ASP A 155 7.46 -2.62 28.13
N THR A 156 7.47 -3.78 28.82
CA THR A 156 8.26 -4.95 28.41
C THR A 156 7.73 -5.54 27.12
N THR A 157 6.40 -5.62 26.97
CA THR A 157 5.77 -6.09 25.73
C THR A 157 6.04 -5.14 24.58
N ARG A 158 5.97 -3.81 24.83
CA ARG A 158 6.35 -2.78 23.86
C ARG A 158 7.83 -2.90 23.46
N ASN A 159 8.74 -2.99 24.43
CA ASN A 159 10.18 -3.08 24.17
C ASN A 159 10.55 -4.36 23.45
N ARG A 160 9.93 -5.50 23.81
CA ARG A 160 10.18 -6.78 23.15
C ARG A 160 9.60 -6.82 21.73
N ALA A 161 8.40 -6.28 21.52
CA ALA A 161 7.82 -6.13 20.18
C ALA A 161 8.68 -5.19 19.32
N MET A 162 9.20 -4.09 19.88
CA MET A 162 10.14 -3.20 19.20
C MET A 162 11.48 -3.86 18.92
N GLN A 163 12.01 -4.70 19.82
CA GLN A 163 13.26 -5.42 19.61
C GLN A 163 13.12 -6.54 18.57
N GLU A 164 12.03 -7.30 18.60
CA GLU A 164 11.71 -8.29 17.56
C GLU A 164 11.49 -7.60 16.21
N TYR A 165 10.85 -6.42 16.20
CA TYR A 165 10.72 -5.57 15.01
C TYR A 165 12.06 -5.03 14.51
N GLN A 166 12.90 -4.50 15.41
CA GLN A 166 14.24 -4.05 15.09
C GLN A 166 15.05 -5.23 14.54
N ALA A 167 15.00 -6.41 15.15
CA ALA A 167 15.66 -7.61 14.64
C ALA A 167 15.16 -8.06 13.26
N LEU A 168 13.88 -7.82 12.93
CA LEU A 168 13.34 -8.03 11.58
C LEU A 168 13.76 -6.93 10.59
N GLY A 169 14.04 -5.71 11.08
CA GLY A 169 14.36 -4.52 10.30
C GLY A 169 15.84 -4.07 10.30
N THR A 170 16.74 -4.70 11.07
CA THR A 170 18.08 -4.17 11.42
C THR A 170 19.12 -4.24 10.30
N ASP A 171 18.74 -4.58 9.09
CA ASP A 171 19.62 -4.32 7.96
C ASP A 171 18.86 -3.62 6.84
N GLN A 172 18.38 -2.42 7.16
CA GLN A 172 17.71 -1.51 6.23
C GLN A 172 18.52 -1.34 4.92
N LEU A 173 19.85 -1.44 4.98
CA LEU A 173 20.75 -1.47 3.83
C LEU A 173 20.68 -2.80 3.06
N ALA A 174 20.68 -3.95 3.75
CA ALA A 174 20.47 -5.24 3.09
C ALA A 174 19.06 -5.39 2.49
N TRP A 175 18.03 -4.69 2.98
CA TRP A 175 16.68 -4.73 2.41
C TRP A 175 16.55 -3.93 1.12
N GLN A 176 17.27 -2.82 0.97
CA GLN A 176 17.25 -1.98 -0.24
C GLN A 176 17.76 -2.72 -1.49
N GLY A 177 18.63 -3.72 -1.32
CA GLY A 177 19.14 -4.55 -2.41
C GLY A 177 18.33 -5.82 -2.71
N LYS A 178 17.25 -6.11 -1.97
CA LYS A 178 16.47 -7.35 -2.15
C LYS A 178 15.41 -7.19 -3.23
N TRP A 179 15.20 -8.28 -3.95
CA TRP A 179 14.13 -8.43 -4.91
C TRP A 179 13.15 -9.48 -4.42
N PHE A 180 11.87 -9.27 -4.67
CA PHE A 180 10.80 -10.13 -4.21
C PHE A 180 9.96 -10.61 -5.37
N PHE A 181 9.49 -11.85 -5.27
CA PHE A 181 8.44 -12.33 -6.15
C PHE A 181 7.07 -11.93 -5.61
N ARG A 182 6.19 -11.48 -6.49
CA ARG A 182 4.79 -11.22 -6.18
C ARG A 182 3.90 -11.81 -7.26
N LEU A 183 2.75 -12.31 -6.84
CA LEU A 183 1.74 -12.86 -7.74
C LEU A 183 0.62 -11.83 -7.88
N TYR A 184 0.22 -11.58 -9.13
CA TYR A 184 -0.93 -10.76 -9.49
C TYR A 184 -1.84 -11.56 -10.40
N GLY A 185 -3.15 -11.31 -10.29
CA GLY A 185 -4.17 -11.93 -11.12
C GLY A 185 -4.91 -10.91 -11.98
N SER A 186 -5.75 -11.42 -12.88
CA SER A 186 -6.55 -10.62 -13.80
C SER A 186 -7.91 -10.18 -13.23
N GLN A 187 -8.31 -10.74 -12.08
CA GLN A 187 -9.57 -10.40 -11.44
C GLN A 187 -9.52 -9.05 -10.71
N ALA A 188 -10.69 -8.47 -10.47
CA ALA A 188 -10.82 -7.24 -9.72
C ALA A 188 -10.21 -7.41 -8.31
N GLY A 189 -9.32 -6.50 -7.94
CA GLY A 189 -8.62 -6.56 -6.65
C GLY A 189 -7.33 -7.36 -6.68
N GLU A 190 -7.01 -8.04 -7.78
CA GLU A 190 -5.84 -8.91 -7.92
C GLU A 190 -4.76 -8.35 -8.83
N THR A 191 -5.10 -7.37 -9.67
CA THR A 191 -4.15 -6.79 -10.63
C THR A 191 -3.06 -5.97 -9.94
N PHE A 192 -1.93 -5.76 -10.63
CA PHE A 192 -0.88 -4.86 -10.15
C PHE A 192 -1.45 -3.49 -9.77
N HIS A 193 -2.29 -2.92 -10.65
CA HIS A 193 -2.98 -1.66 -10.42
C HIS A 193 -3.81 -1.70 -9.12
N ASP A 194 -4.70 -2.70 -9.00
CA ASP A 194 -5.58 -2.81 -7.83
C ASP A 194 -4.78 -2.98 -6.53
N LYS A 195 -3.70 -3.75 -6.53
CA LYS A 195 -2.89 -3.97 -5.32
C LYS A 195 -2.09 -2.73 -4.90
N GLN A 196 -1.74 -1.85 -5.82
CA GLN A 196 -1.10 -0.57 -5.49
C GLN A 196 -2.12 0.47 -5.00
N TYR A 197 -3.41 0.27 -5.30
CA TYR A 197 -4.44 1.26 -5.13
C TYR A 197 -5.48 0.94 -4.04
N ALA A 198 -5.82 -0.33 -3.83
CA ALA A 198 -6.92 -0.79 -2.98
C ALA A 198 -6.68 -0.69 -1.46
N SER A 199 -5.58 -0.12 -1.01
CA SER A 199 -5.27 -0.03 0.43
C SER A 199 -6.03 1.08 1.17
N GLY A 200 -6.84 1.91 0.47
CA GLY A 200 -7.49 3.10 1.05
C GLY A 200 -6.50 4.17 1.55
N THR A 201 -5.20 3.91 1.39
CA THR A 201 -4.06 4.78 1.69
C THR A 201 -3.15 4.91 0.48
N GLY A 202 -3.68 4.58 -0.71
CA GLY A 202 -2.94 4.26 -1.93
C GLY A 202 -1.70 5.12 -2.15
N ASP A 203 -0.58 4.51 -2.48
CA ASP A 203 0.70 5.21 -2.56
C ASP A 203 0.78 6.18 -3.76
N PHE A 204 -0.31 6.39 -4.52
CA PHE A 204 -0.38 7.15 -5.77
C PHE A 204 -1.57 8.11 -5.78
N VAL A 205 -1.48 9.16 -6.58
CA VAL A 205 -2.62 10.03 -6.95
C VAL A 205 -2.91 9.87 -8.43
N ASN A 206 -4.18 9.77 -8.82
CA ASN A 206 -4.59 9.54 -10.21
C ASN A 206 -3.76 8.43 -10.87
N PRO A 207 -3.71 7.22 -10.27
CA PRO A 207 -2.77 6.20 -10.69
C PRO A 207 -3.03 5.78 -12.12
N LEU A 208 -1.95 5.73 -12.90
CA LEU A 208 -1.94 5.18 -14.24
C LEU A 208 -0.97 4.01 -14.28
N THR A 209 -1.48 2.79 -14.51
CA THR A 209 -0.62 1.62 -14.71
C THR A 209 -0.44 1.33 -16.19
N VAL A 210 0.80 1.27 -16.66
CA VAL A 210 1.15 0.98 -18.05
C VAL A 210 2.04 -0.26 -18.14
N ARG A 211 1.96 -0.92 -19.29
CA ARG A 211 2.95 -1.90 -19.71
C ARG A 211 4.19 -1.17 -20.22
N VAL A 212 5.36 -1.59 -19.78
CA VAL A 212 6.66 -1.07 -20.22
C VAL A 212 7.35 -2.13 -21.06
N ARG A 213 7.66 -1.81 -22.32
CA ARG A 213 8.35 -2.70 -23.24
C ARG A 213 9.69 -2.10 -23.66
N ARG A 214 10.66 -2.95 -23.97
CA ARG A 214 11.90 -2.47 -24.62
C ARG A 214 11.50 -1.80 -25.93
N GLN A 215 11.97 -0.58 -26.13
CA GLN A 215 11.84 0.08 -27.42
C GLN A 215 12.67 -0.73 -28.41
N THR A 216 12.01 -1.45 -29.32
CA THR A 216 12.70 -2.07 -30.45
C THR A 216 13.10 -0.92 -31.36
N ASP A 217 14.41 -0.71 -31.53
CA ASP A 217 14.91 0.20 -32.55
C ASP A 217 14.25 -0.20 -33.88
N ALA A 218 13.56 0.76 -34.50
CA ALA A 218 13.07 0.62 -35.86
C ALA A 218 14.28 0.68 -36.81
N THR A 219 15.13 -0.34 -36.79
CA THR A 219 16.05 -0.64 -37.88
C THR A 219 15.33 -1.63 -38.78
N GLY A 220 14.66 -1.09 -39.80
CA GLY A 220 14.32 -1.87 -40.97
C GLY A 220 15.62 -2.22 -41.68
N ASP A 221 15.95 -3.51 -41.70
CA ASP A 221 16.82 -4.08 -42.74
C ASP A 221 15.91 -4.70 -43.80
N ALA A 222 15.88 -4.02 -44.96
CA ALA A 222 15.48 -4.57 -46.24
C ALA A 222 16.74 -4.75 -47.09
#